data_AF-A0A1F9GW82-F1
#
_entry.id   AF-A0A1F9GW82-F1
#
_cell.length_a   1.000
_cell.length_b   1.000
_cell.length_c   1.000
_cell.angle_alpha   90.00
_cell.angle_beta   90.00
_cell.angle_gamma   90.00
#
_symmetry.space_group_name_H-M   'P 1'
#
loop_
_entity.id
_entity.type
_entity.pdbx_description
1 polymer ?
#
loop_
_entity_poly.entity_id
_entity_poly.type
_entity_poly.pdbx_seq_one_letter_code
_entity_poly.pdbx_strand_id
1 'polypeptide(L)'
;MNKFIFSLLFVLICPQTSFASGKVLIILSSEDKITLQQDVVHETGFFLSELMRPVKRLLDEGFELEFANPKGNPAILDQLSDDARWFASEEEYNDIRALCEKLGLCGEDRIGTVALRKLSTISDQEISQYKGVFVPGGHAPMEDLLKDDEVGRLLGTFNISERPIALICHGTIALLATLQNPQAFIDALTELHELETYADERKAEHERIAQEMAALGREVDRLKERAKTQNRSITAIKIQLIFYKLHRQYHEFSSNKVLEEQSRDRIEELKKALKTLSSDWPFANYKMTSFSASEEIILELGGTDGLLGGQTLFYPDEALRYAGADVDVKGRIWESKVVVDRNLVTGRNPNSDYGVMEEFLKLIRK
;
A
#
# COMPACT_ATOMS: atom_id res chain seq x y z
N MET A 1 38.79 62.89 42.16
CA MET A 1 39.22 61.58 41.60
C MET A 1 38.08 60.59 41.77
N ASN A 2 37.35 60.31 40.67
CA ASN A 2 36.21 59.40 40.64
C ASN A 2 36.66 57.94 40.83
N LYS A 3 36.03 57.22 41.75
CA LYS A 3 36.16 55.75 41.85
C LYS A 3 34.95 55.13 41.16
N PHE A 4 35.17 54.57 39.96
CA PHE A 4 34.21 53.68 39.31
C PHE A 4 34.27 52.30 39.98
N ILE A 5 33.14 51.83 40.51
CA ILE A 5 32.97 50.45 40.99
C ILE A 5 32.38 49.66 39.82
N PHE A 6 33.17 48.75 39.25
CA PHE A 6 32.69 47.76 38.29
C PHE A 6 32.01 46.63 39.07
N SER A 7 30.68 46.53 38.99
CA SER A 7 29.94 45.36 39.46
C SER A 7 29.93 44.32 38.33
N LEU A 8 30.73 43.27 38.49
CA LEU A 8 30.81 42.16 37.55
C LEU A 8 29.58 41.26 37.75
N LEU A 9 28.59 41.38 36.87
CA LEU A 9 27.40 40.53 36.86
C LEU A 9 27.77 39.17 36.25
N PHE A 10 27.98 38.15 37.08
CA PHE A 10 28.10 36.77 36.63
C PHE A 10 26.73 36.27 36.17
N VAL A 11 26.50 36.28 34.86
CA VAL A 11 25.37 35.56 34.25
C VAL A 11 25.74 34.08 34.27
N LEU A 12 25.17 33.33 35.21
CA LEU A 12 25.15 31.87 35.20
C LEU A 12 24.33 31.42 33.99
N ILE A 13 25.00 31.14 32.87
CA ILE A 13 24.41 30.40 31.75
C ILE A 13 24.30 28.96 32.22
N CYS A 14 23.14 28.61 32.78
CA CYS A 14 22.79 27.22 33.05
C CYS A 14 22.61 26.53 31.68
N PRO A 15 23.39 25.50 31.33
CA PRO A 15 23.13 24.76 30.10
C PRO A 15 21.75 24.13 30.27
N GLN A 16 20.80 24.51 29.41
CA GLN A 16 19.54 23.78 29.31
C GLN A 16 19.90 22.38 28.81
N THR A 17 19.95 21.42 29.72
CA THR A 17 19.87 20.00 29.38
C THR A 17 18.52 19.82 28.71
N SER A 18 18.50 19.80 27.38
CA SER A 18 17.35 19.34 26.61
C SER A 18 17.07 17.90 27.05
N PHE A 19 16.01 17.69 27.82
CA PHE A 19 15.49 16.35 28.04
C PHE A 19 14.91 15.90 26.70
N ALA A 20 15.47 14.85 26.09
CA ALA A 20 14.90 14.26 24.88
C ALA A 20 13.40 13.99 25.09
N SER A 21 12.56 14.39 24.12
CA SER A 21 11.09 14.23 24.18
C SER A 21 10.64 12.75 24.23
N GLY A 22 11.60 11.83 24.10
CA GLY A 22 11.44 10.39 24.06
C GLY A 22 12.03 9.82 22.78
N LYS A 23 11.94 8.50 22.63
CA LYS A 23 12.42 7.79 21.43
C LYS A 23 11.24 7.34 20.57
N VAL A 24 11.35 7.45 19.24
CA VAL A 24 10.38 6.91 18.29
C VAL A 24 11.08 5.88 17.41
N LEU A 25 10.47 4.71 17.26
CA LEU A 25 10.96 3.68 16.34
C LEU A 25 10.41 3.96 14.93
N ILE A 26 11.28 4.01 13.93
CA ILE A 26 10.93 4.14 12.52
C ILE A 26 11.24 2.81 11.85
N ILE A 27 10.22 2.09 11.38
CA ILE A 27 10.40 0.81 10.68
C ILE A 27 10.32 1.06 9.18
N LEU A 28 11.35 0.66 8.45
CA LEU A 28 11.45 0.75 6.99
C LEU A 28 11.49 -0.66 6.39
N SER A 29 11.16 -0.77 5.10
CA SER A 29 11.42 -2.01 4.36
C SER A 29 12.93 -2.27 4.24
N SER A 30 13.29 -3.54 4.19
CA SER A 30 14.62 -4.02 3.83
C SER A 30 14.80 -4.26 2.34
N GLU A 31 13.71 -4.23 1.56
CA GLU A 31 13.70 -4.46 0.11
C GLU A 31 13.71 -3.15 -0.67
N ASP A 32 14.18 -3.23 -1.91
CA ASP A 32 14.34 -2.14 -2.87
C ASP A 32 13.51 -2.36 -4.14
N LYS A 33 12.56 -3.29 -4.06
CA LYS A 33 11.72 -3.71 -5.16
C LYS A 33 10.42 -4.31 -4.66
N ILE A 34 9.44 -4.38 -5.55
CA ILE A 34 8.20 -5.11 -5.38
C ILE A 34 8.02 -6.11 -6.53
N THR A 35 7.58 -7.30 -6.19
CA THR A 35 7.15 -8.32 -7.15
C THR A 35 5.69 -8.08 -7.53
N LEU A 36 5.46 -7.82 -8.81
CA LEU A 36 4.15 -7.62 -9.44
C LEU A 36 3.67 -8.94 -10.06
N GLN A 37 2.42 -8.95 -10.53
CA GLN A 37 1.87 -10.09 -11.26
C GLN A 37 2.75 -10.45 -12.46
N GLN A 38 2.72 -11.73 -12.84
CA GLN A 38 3.55 -12.29 -13.91
C GLN A 38 5.06 -12.16 -13.65
N ASP A 39 5.45 -12.12 -12.37
CA ASP A 39 6.85 -12.01 -11.90
C ASP A 39 7.57 -10.75 -12.41
N VAL A 40 6.82 -9.70 -12.78
CA VAL A 40 7.39 -8.40 -13.13
C VAL A 40 7.98 -7.77 -11.86
N VAL A 41 9.18 -7.22 -11.95
CA VAL A 41 9.86 -6.56 -10.83
C VAL A 41 9.88 -5.06 -11.07
N HIS A 42 9.44 -4.30 -10.07
CA HIS A 42 9.53 -2.85 -10.05
C HIS A 42 10.46 -2.39 -8.93
N GLU A 43 11.47 -1.59 -9.26
CA GLU A 43 12.39 -0.97 -8.29
C GLU A 43 11.65 0.11 -7.50
N THR A 44 11.72 0.07 -6.17
CA THR A 44 11.00 1.00 -5.27
C THR A 44 11.76 1.12 -3.94
N GLY A 45 11.12 1.66 -2.91
CA GLY A 45 11.73 1.91 -1.61
C GLY A 45 10.77 2.62 -0.68
N PHE A 46 11.32 3.39 0.26
CA PHE A 46 10.51 4.32 1.03
C PHE A 46 10.14 5.54 0.18
N PHE A 47 8.92 6.05 0.37
CA PHE A 47 8.48 7.28 -0.30
C PHE A 47 9.00 8.52 0.44
N LEU A 48 9.70 9.42 -0.27
CA LEU A 48 10.47 10.52 0.32
C LEU A 48 9.66 11.39 1.27
N SER A 49 8.50 11.90 0.82
CA SER A 49 7.67 12.79 1.64
C SER A 49 7.10 12.06 2.86
N GLU A 50 6.65 10.81 2.67
CA GLU A 50 6.05 9.99 3.72
C GLU A 50 7.04 9.62 4.83
N LEU A 51 8.33 9.46 4.52
CA LEU A 51 9.34 9.29 5.56
C LEU A 51 9.82 10.64 6.11
N MET A 52 10.29 11.52 5.24
CA MET A 52 11.19 12.59 5.66
C MET A 52 10.47 13.82 6.20
N ARG A 53 9.21 14.08 5.83
CA ARG A 53 8.39 15.11 6.50
C ARG A 53 8.06 14.68 7.95
N PRO A 54 7.55 13.46 8.20
CA PRO A 54 7.46 12.89 9.55
C PRO A 54 8.77 12.95 10.35
N VAL A 55 9.89 12.51 9.77
CA VAL A 55 11.21 12.55 10.43
C VAL A 55 11.59 13.98 10.80
N LYS A 56 11.53 14.93 9.86
CA LYS A 56 11.81 16.34 10.13
C LYS A 56 10.97 16.84 11.29
N ARG A 57 9.66 16.56 11.25
CA ARG A 57 8.74 17.04 12.27
C ARG A 57 9.03 16.44 13.64
N LEU A 58 9.35 15.14 13.74
CA LEU A 58 9.72 14.53 15.02
C LEU A 58 11.04 15.10 15.59
N LEU A 59 12.03 15.34 14.73
CA LEU A 59 13.30 15.97 15.13
C LEU A 59 13.10 17.41 15.61
N ASP A 60 12.27 18.19 14.91
CA ASP A 60 11.92 19.57 15.31
C ASP A 60 11.22 19.61 16.69
N GLU A 61 10.51 18.53 17.05
CA GLU A 61 9.83 18.33 18.34
C GLU A 61 10.75 17.70 19.42
N GLY A 62 12.02 17.48 19.11
CA GLY A 62 13.04 17.02 20.04
C GLY A 62 13.01 15.51 20.36
N PHE A 63 12.34 14.70 19.54
CA PHE A 63 12.38 13.24 19.67
C PHE A 63 13.69 12.67 19.14
N GLU A 64 14.19 11.63 19.82
CA GLU A 64 15.23 10.76 19.27
C GLU A 64 14.60 9.73 18.34
N LEU A 65 15.22 9.50 17.18
CA LEU A 65 14.72 8.53 16.20
C LEU A 65 15.65 7.34 16.13
N GLU A 66 15.09 6.13 16.21
CA GLU A 66 15.80 4.91 15.88
C GLU A 66 15.20 4.32 14.60
N PHE A 67 16.04 4.13 13.59
CA PHE A 67 15.63 3.52 12.33
C PHE A 67 15.95 2.04 12.36
N ALA A 68 15.03 1.21 11.90
CA ALA A 68 15.19 -0.23 11.88
C ALA A 68 14.47 -0.86 10.68
N ASN A 69 14.95 -2.03 10.26
CA ASN A 69 14.28 -2.87 9.26
C ASN A 69 14.65 -4.35 9.47
N PRO A 70 13.93 -5.30 8.84
CA PRO A 70 14.11 -6.73 9.08
C PRO A 70 15.55 -7.24 9.00
N LYS A 71 16.35 -6.71 8.06
CA LYS A 71 17.72 -7.19 7.79
C LYS A 71 18.83 -6.32 8.41
N GLY A 72 18.53 -5.09 8.87
CA GLY A 72 19.52 -4.10 9.31
C GLY A 72 20.35 -3.50 8.18
N ASN A 73 19.90 -3.62 6.92
CA ASN A 73 20.55 -3.04 5.75
C ASN A 73 20.05 -1.60 5.53
N PRO A 74 20.78 -0.77 4.75
CA PRO A 74 20.27 0.55 4.38
C PRO A 74 18.95 0.46 3.60
N ALA A 75 17.97 1.31 3.94
CA ALA A 75 16.75 1.44 3.16
C ALA A 75 17.00 2.24 1.87
N ILE A 76 16.27 1.90 0.80
CA ILE A 76 16.38 2.55 -0.51
C ILE A 76 15.26 3.59 -0.67
N LEU A 77 15.59 4.74 -1.25
CA LEU A 77 14.63 5.77 -1.65
C LEU A 77 13.93 5.33 -2.95
N ASP A 78 12.60 5.37 -2.96
CA ASP A 78 11.84 5.25 -4.19
C ASP A 78 12.11 6.46 -5.09
N GLN A 79 12.70 6.23 -6.27
CA GLN A 79 13.06 7.28 -7.21
C GLN A 79 11.85 8.03 -7.77
N LEU A 80 10.66 7.41 -7.81
CA LEU A 80 9.42 8.08 -8.20
C LEU A 80 9.00 9.18 -7.22
N SER A 81 9.45 9.07 -5.97
CA SER A 81 9.15 10.02 -4.90
C SER A 81 10.16 11.16 -4.78
N ASP A 82 11.30 11.08 -5.48
CA ASP A 82 12.33 12.14 -5.53
C ASP A 82 11.95 13.23 -6.55
N ASP A 83 10.76 13.80 -6.39
CA ASP A 83 10.18 14.80 -7.29
C ASP A 83 9.40 15.86 -6.49
N ALA A 84 9.66 17.13 -6.79
CA ALA A 84 9.03 18.28 -6.14
C ALA A 84 7.50 18.31 -6.26
N ARG A 85 6.89 17.59 -7.21
CA ARG A 85 5.43 17.48 -7.38
C ARG A 85 4.70 16.88 -6.16
N TRP A 86 5.43 16.13 -5.32
CA TRP A 86 4.90 15.54 -4.09
C TRP A 86 4.97 16.51 -2.90
N PHE A 87 5.51 17.71 -3.14
CA PHE A 87 5.77 18.72 -2.13
C PHE A 87 4.89 19.97 -2.32
N ALA A 88 4.68 20.73 -1.25
CA ALA A 88 3.90 21.97 -1.31
C ALA A 88 4.67 23.08 -2.07
N SER A 89 5.99 23.00 -2.08
CA SER A 89 6.88 23.88 -2.85
C SER A 89 8.21 23.19 -3.17
N GLU A 90 8.93 23.70 -4.17
CA GLU A 90 10.31 23.28 -4.46
C GLU A 90 11.26 23.55 -3.28
N GLU A 91 11.04 24.63 -2.52
CA GLU A 91 11.82 24.94 -1.32
C GLU A 91 11.67 23.83 -0.27
N GLU A 92 10.44 23.40 0.01
CA GLU A 92 10.19 22.31 0.94
C GLU A 92 10.84 21.00 0.46
N TYR A 93 10.70 20.67 -0.82
CA TYR A 93 11.35 19.50 -1.43
C TYR A 93 12.86 19.53 -1.21
N ASN A 94 13.52 20.65 -1.53
CA ASN A 94 14.97 20.79 -1.38
C ASN A 94 15.41 20.65 0.09
N ASP A 95 14.67 21.26 1.03
CA ASP A 95 14.96 21.16 2.47
C ASP A 95 14.82 19.72 2.98
N ILE A 96 13.75 19.05 2.58
CA ILE A 96 13.50 17.65 2.95
C ILE A 96 14.55 16.72 2.34
N ARG A 97 14.91 16.94 1.07
CA ARG A 97 15.91 16.15 0.38
C ARG A 97 17.29 16.32 0.99
N ALA A 98 17.67 17.55 1.33
CA ALA A 98 18.93 17.86 2.02
C ALA A 98 18.99 17.22 3.42
N LEU A 99 17.87 17.21 4.16
CA LEU A 99 17.81 16.49 5.44
C LEU A 99 18.02 14.98 5.25
N CYS A 100 17.41 14.39 4.22
CA CYS A 100 17.59 12.96 3.92
C CYS A 100 19.06 12.60 3.65
N GLU A 101 19.76 13.42 2.86
CA GLU A 101 21.20 13.26 2.60
C GLU A 101 22.04 13.43 3.86
N LYS A 102 21.73 14.46 4.66
CA LYS A 102 22.41 14.71 5.93
C LYS A 102 22.30 13.54 6.90
N LEU A 103 21.15 12.86 6.93
CA LEU A 103 20.95 11.66 7.74
C LEU A 103 21.61 10.41 7.13
N GLY A 104 22.01 10.45 5.86
CA GLY A 104 22.60 9.31 5.15
C GLY A 104 21.57 8.31 4.65
N LEU A 105 20.30 8.71 4.62
CA LEU A 105 19.20 7.91 4.09
C LEU A 105 19.06 8.06 2.56
N CYS A 106 19.56 9.18 2.02
CA CYS A 106 19.59 9.45 0.58
C CYS A 106 21.00 9.82 0.07
N GLY A 107 21.19 9.81 -1.25
CA GLY A 107 22.44 10.15 -1.95
C GLY A 107 23.34 8.94 -2.24
N GLU A 108 24.11 8.99 -3.32
CA GLU A 108 24.94 7.87 -3.80
C GLU A 108 26.04 7.47 -2.79
N ASP A 109 26.66 8.45 -2.14
CA ASP A 109 27.75 8.22 -1.19
C ASP A 109 27.29 7.99 0.26
N ARG A 110 25.97 8.11 0.54
CA ARG A 110 25.35 8.02 1.88
C ARG A 110 26.25 8.56 3.01
N ILE A 111 26.57 9.85 2.94
CA ILE A 111 27.57 10.50 3.78
C ILE A 111 27.15 10.55 5.28
N GLY A 112 25.85 10.43 5.56
CA GLY A 112 25.32 10.47 6.93
C GLY A 112 25.50 9.17 7.74
N THR A 113 25.12 9.23 9.02
CA THR A 113 25.49 8.24 10.04
C THR A 113 24.36 7.34 10.53
N VAL A 114 23.13 7.49 10.00
CA VAL A 114 21.99 6.68 10.45
C VAL A 114 22.16 5.24 9.93
N ALA A 115 22.54 4.35 10.83
CA ALA A 115 22.49 2.91 10.59
C ALA A 115 21.12 2.36 10.97
N LEU A 116 20.58 1.46 10.13
CA LEU A 116 19.34 0.77 10.45
C LEU A 116 19.64 -0.44 11.35
N ARG A 117 18.97 -0.49 12.50
CA ARG A 117 19.04 -1.62 13.41
C ARG A 117 18.26 -2.80 12.84
N LYS A 118 18.78 -4.01 12.96
CA LYS A 118 18.04 -5.23 12.62
C LYS A 118 16.91 -5.45 13.64
N LEU A 119 15.66 -5.60 13.19
CA LEU A 119 14.49 -5.71 14.09
C LEU A 119 14.61 -6.83 15.12
N SER A 120 15.18 -7.98 14.74
CA SER A 120 15.40 -9.13 15.64
C SER A 120 16.31 -8.84 16.83
N THR A 121 16.98 -7.68 16.86
CA THR A 121 17.82 -7.27 17.98
C THR A 121 17.08 -6.39 18.99
N ILE A 122 15.88 -5.90 18.67
CA ILE A 122 15.05 -5.06 19.55
C ILE A 122 14.20 -5.98 20.43
N SER A 123 14.54 -6.10 21.70
CA SER A 123 13.80 -6.92 22.66
C SER A 123 12.45 -6.32 23.04
N ASP A 124 11.52 -7.14 23.54
CA ASP A 124 10.22 -6.65 24.04
C ASP A 124 10.38 -5.65 25.21
N GLN A 125 11.43 -5.80 26.02
CA GLN A 125 11.73 -4.85 27.09
C GLN A 125 12.14 -3.48 26.53
N GLU A 126 12.89 -3.44 25.42
CA GLU A 126 13.29 -2.20 24.76
C GLU A 126 12.11 -1.48 24.11
N ILE A 127 11.09 -2.21 23.65
CA ILE A 127 9.86 -1.60 23.10
C ILE A 127 9.26 -0.59 24.09
N SER A 128 9.44 -0.84 25.40
CA SER A 128 8.92 0.04 26.44
C SER A 128 9.53 1.45 26.46
N GLN A 129 10.72 1.60 25.87
CA GLN A 129 11.49 2.84 25.80
C GLN A 129 11.00 3.75 24.67
N TYR A 130 10.32 3.20 23.66
CA TYR A 130 9.75 4.02 22.60
C TYR A 130 8.40 4.60 23.02
N LYS A 131 8.21 5.86 22.66
CA LYS A 131 6.94 6.57 22.78
C LYS A 131 5.92 6.12 21.73
N GLY A 132 6.37 5.55 20.63
CA GLY A 132 5.54 5.00 19.56
C GLY A 132 6.39 4.48 18.41
N VAL A 133 5.72 3.92 17.41
CA VAL A 133 6.32 3.43 16.16
C VAL A 133 5.68 4.12 14.96
N PHE A 134 6.50 4.46 13.97
CA PHE A 134 6.07 4.99 12.68
C PHE A 134 6.56 4.11 11.53
N VAL A 135 5.68 3.83 10.57
CA VAL A 135 5.95 3.04 9.36
C VAL A 135 5.53 3.85 8.13
N PRO A 136 6.46 4.44 7.36
CA PRO A 136 6.13 5.12 6.11
C PRO A 136 5.76 4.10 5.02
N GLY A 137 5.17 4.57 3.92
CA GLY A 137 4.94 3.78 2.73
C GLY A 137 6.02 3.95 1.66
N GLY A 138 5.57 4.02 0.40
CA GLY A 138 6.31 3.47 -0.76
C GLY A 138 5.90 2.01 -0.98
N HIS A 139 6.17 1.41 -2.14
CA HIS A 139 5.64 0.07 -2.46
C HIS A 139 6.40 -1.08 -1.77
N ALA A 140 7.65 -0.85 -1.34
CA ALA A 140 8.51 -1.89 -0.73
C ALA A 140 7.92 -2.65 0.48
N PRO A 141 7.10 -2.07 1.39
CA PRO A 141 6.42 -2.80 2.47
C PRO A 141 5.58 -4.01 2.02
N MET A 142 5.12 -4.02 0.77
CA MET A 142 4.38 -5.13 0.17
C MET A 142 5.25 -6.36 -0.13
N GLU A 143 6.58 -6.19 -0.17
CA GLU A 143 7.51 -7.28 -0.46
C GLU A 143 7.92 -8.02 0.83
N ASP A 144 8.19 -7.30 1.92
CA ASP A 144 8.72 -7.88 3.17
C ASP A 144 7.89 -7.60 4.43
N LEU A 145 7.53 -6.35 4.71
CA LEU A 145 6.99 -5.97 6.02
C LEU A 145 5.67 -6.65 6.36
N LEU A 146 4.80 -6.93 5.38
CA LEU A 146 3.51 -7.60 5.57
C LEU A 146 3.58 -9.02 6.14
N LYS A 147 4.74 -9.67 6.10
CA LYS A 147 4.93 -11.09 6.43
C LYS A 147 6.13 -11.38 7.32
N ASP A 148 6.85 -10.35 7.76
CA ASP A 148 8.03 -10.51 8.60
C ASP A 148 7.65 -10.77 10.07
N ASP A 149 8.20 -11.83 10.66
CA ASP A 149 7.88 -12.25 12.04
C ASP A 149 8.25 -11.18 13.08
N GLU A 150 9.34 -10.43 12.86
CA GLU A 150 9.78 -9.40 13.81
C GLU A 150 8.93 -8.13 13.70
N VAL A 151 8.49 -7.77 12.49
CA VAL A 151 7.46 -6.73 12.30
C VAL A 151 6.18 -7.13 13.04
N GLY A 152 5.73 -8.38 12.87
CA GLY A 152 4.57 -8.94 13.55
C GLY A 152 4.68 -8.87 15.07
N ARG A 153 5.81 -9.34 15.62
CA ARG A 153 6.10 -9.28 17.06
C ARG A 153 6.10 -7.85 17.58
N LEU A 154 6.82 -6.95 16.91
CA LEU A 154 6.95 -5.55 17.35
C LEU A 154 5.59 -4.85 17.34
N LEU A 155 4.88 -4.84 16.21
CA LEU A 155 3.59 -4.16 16.09
C LEU A 155 2.53 -4.78 17.02
N GLY A 156 2.57 -6.10 17.20
CA GLY A 156 1.75 -6.80 18.21
C GLY A 156 2.02 -6.29 19.62
N THR A 157 3.29 -6.15 20.02
CA THR A 157 3.66 -5.65 21.35
C THR A 157 3.35 -4.15 21.52
N PHE A 158 3.53 -3.32 20.50
CA PHE A 158 3.06 -1.92 20.51
C PHE A 158 1.55 -1.87 20.74
N ASN A 159 0.78 -2.72 20.06
CA ASN A 159 -0.68 -2.77 20.22
C ASN A 159 -1.11 -3.24 21.61
N ILE A 160 -0.57 -4.35 22.11
CA ILE A 160 -0.87 -4.90 23.45
C ILE A 160 -0.54 -3.90 24.55
N SER A 161 0.54 -3.13 24.38
CA SER A 161 0.96 -2.12 25.35
C SER A 161 0.31 -0.74 25.17
N GLU A 162 -0.71 -0.65 24.31
CA GLU A 162 -1.44 0.57 23.97
C GLU A 162 -0.53 1.73 23.52
N ARG A 163 0.67 1.40 23.03
CA ARG A 163 1.60 2.39 22.52
C ARG A 163 1.16 2.88 21.15
N PRO A 164 1.32 4.18 20.85
CA PRO A 164 0.98 4.74 19.56
C PRO A 164 1.68 4.03 18.38
N ILE A 165 0.90 3.69 17.36
CA ILE A 165 1.34 3.14 16.08
C ILE A 165 0.84 4.08 14.99
N ALA A 166 1.74 4.60 14.15
CA ALA A 166 1.37 5.40 12.98
C ALA A 166 1.88 4.73 11.70
N LEU A 167 1.01 4.56 10.71
CA LEU A 167 1.38 4.05 9.38
C LEU A 167 0.74 4.89 8.27
N ILE A 168 1.32 4.88 7.08
CA ILE A 168 0.80 5.65 5.94
C ILE A 168 0.96 4.87 4.64
N CYS A 169 0.03 5.06 3.71
CA CYS A 169 0.08 4.53 2.35
C CYS A 169 0.14 3.00 2.33
N HIS A 170 1.15 2.37 1.73
CA HIS A 170 1.37 0.92 1.80
C HIS A 170 2.02 0.48 3.10
N GLY A 171 2.61 1.38 3.90
CA GLY A 171 3.17 1.03 5.21
C GLY A 171 2.14 0.38 6.14
N THR A 172 0.86 0.68 5.94
CA THR A 172 -0.28 0.06 6.65
C THR A 172 -0.34 -1.47 6.51
N ILE A 173 0.19 -2.03 5.42
CA ILE A 173 0.15 -3.48 5.18
C ILE A 173 0.98 -4.26 6.19
N ALA A 174 1.96 -3.61 6.83
CA ALA A 174 2.77 -4.19 7.91
C ALA A 174 1.91 -4.73 9.06
N LEU A 175 0.69 -4.23 9.25
CA LEU A 175 -0.25 -4.76 10.26
C LEU A 175 -0.62 -6.23 10.00
N LEU A 176 -0.59 -6.71 8.76
CA LEU A 176 -0.85 -8.12 8.43
C LEU A 176 0.19 -9.07 9.02
N ALA A 177 1.42 -8.61 9.26
CA ALA A 177 2.46 -9.44 9.89
C ALA A 177 2.07 -9.88 11.31
N THR A 178 1.08 -9.23 11.94
CA THR A 178 0.56 -9.62 13.26
C THR A 178 -0.47 -10.76 13.19
N LEU A 179 -0.81 -11.26 12.00
CA LEU A 179 -1.55 -12.51 11.84
C LEU A 179 -0.74 -13.69 12.37
N GLN A 180 -1.43 -14.77 12.79
CA GLN A 180 -0.74 -15.99 13.21
C GLN A 180 0.02 -16.68 12.06
N ASN A 181 -0.49 -16.54 10.83
CA ASN A 181 0.15 -17.07 9.63
C ASN A 181 -0.03 -16.07 8.47
N PRO A 182 0.77 -14.99 8.45
CA PRO A 182 0.63 -13.94 7.44
C PRO A 182 0.88 -14.47 6.03
N GLN A 183 1.86 -15.37 5.85
CA GLN A 183 2.18 -15.94 4.54
C GLN A 183 0.97 -16.69 3.94
N ALA A 184 0.33 -17.58 4.69
CA ALA A 184 -0.84 -18.30 4.17
C ALA A 184 -2.02 -17.38 3.86
N PHE A 185 -2.17 -16.28 4.60
CA PHE A 185 -3.19 -15.27 4.31
C PHE A 185 -2.88 -14.54 3.00
N ILE A 186 -1.62 -14.15 2.79
CA ILE A 186 -1.16 -13.48 1.58
C ILE A 186 -1.29 -14.39 0.36
N ASP A 187 -0.88 -15.66 0.47
CA ASP A 187 -1.01 -16.63 -0.63
C ASP A 187 -2.47 -16.80 -1.06
N ALA A 188 -3.39 -16.94 -0.09
CA ALA A 188 -4.81 -17.06 -0.36
C ALA A 188 -5.42 -15.77 -0.95
N LEU A 189 -4.91 -14.60 -0.53
CA LEU A 189 -5.37 -13.31 -1.03
C LEU A 189 -4.89 -13.06 -2.47
N THR A 190 -3.63 -13.37 -2.77
CA THR A 190 -3.08 -13.28 -4.12
C THR A 190 -3.87 -14.17 -5.08
N GLU A 191 -4.10 -15.45 -4.71
CA GLU A 191 -4.90 -16.36 -5.53
C GLU A 191 -6.34 -15.84 -5.72
N LEU A 192 -6.94 -15.27 -4.66
CA LEU A 192 -8.27 -14.69 -4.74
C LEU A 192 -8.31 -13.50 -5.70
N HIS A 193 -7.35 -12.59 -5.60
CA HIS A 193 -7.26 -11.40 -6.44
C HIS A 193 -7.07 -11.76 -7.92
N GLU A 194 -6.20 -12.74 -8.22
CA GLU A 194 -6.02 -13.27 -9.57
C GLU A 194 -7.32 -13.87 -10.13
N LEU A 195 -8.04 -14.66 -9.34
CA LEU A 195 -9.29 -15.29 -9.75
C LEU A 195 -10.44 -14.28 -9.93
N GLU A 196 -10.54 -13.26 -9.08
CA GLU A 196 -11.54 -12.19 -9.20
C GLU A 196 -11.28 -11.34 -10.44
N THR A 197 -10.01 -10.97 -10.69
CA THR A 197 -9.60 -10.26 -11.91
C THR A 197 -9.92 -11.07 -13.17
N TYR A 198 -9.54 -12.36 -13.18
CA TYR A 198 -9.86 -13.26 -14.28
C TYR A 198 -11.37 -13.39 -14.50
N ALA A 199 -12.17 -13.51 -13.43
CA ALA A 199 -13.62 -13.63 -13.53
C ALA A 199 -14.26 -12.37 -14.15
N ASP A 200 -13.78 -11.17 -13.81
CA ASP A 200 -14.29 -9.92 -14.36
C ASP A 200 -13.95 -9.74 -15.85
N GLU A 201 -12.71 -10.03 -16.26
CA GLU A 201 -12.30 -10.00 -17.67
C GLU A 201 -13.14 -10.98 -18.51
N ARG A 202 -13.38 -12.18 -17.96
CA ARG A 202 -14.14 -13.24 -18.62
C ARG A 202 -15.63 -12.91 -18.72
N LYS A 203 -16.19 -12.27 -17.70
CA LYS A 203 -17.56 -11.75 -17.75
C LYS A 203 -17.72 -10.70 -18.85
N ALA A 204 -16.78 -9.77 -18.97
CA ALA A 204 -16.79 -8.77 -20.05
C ALA A 204 -16.73 -9.44 -21.44
N GLU A 205 -15.89 -10.47 -21.59
CA GLU A 205 -15.79 -11.25 -22.82
C GLU A 205 -17.08 -12.05 -23.13
N HIS A 206 -17.69 -12.67 -22.11
CA HIS A 206 -18.99 -13.35 -22.25
C HIS A 206 -20.09 -12.40 -22.73
N GLU A 207 -20.16 -11.20 -22.14
CA GLU A 207 -21.12 -10.17 -22.56
C GLU A 207 -20.88 -9.75 -24.01
N ARG A 208 -19.62 -9.61 -24.43
CA ARG A 208 -19.25 -9.33 -25.83
C ARG A 208 -19.71 -10.44 -26.78
N ILE A 209 -19.39 -11.70 -26.48
CA ILE A 209 -19.80 -12.86 -27.30
C ILE A 209 -21.33 -12.95 -27.39
N ALA A 210 -22.04 -12.74 -26.28
CA ALA A 210 -23.51 -12.76 -26.26
C ALA A 210 -24.11 -11.66 -27.15
N GLN A 211 -23.54 -10.45 -27.12
CA GLN A 211 -23.96 -9.34 -28.00
C GLN A 211 -23.73 -9.65 -29.48
N GLU A 212 -22.59 -10.25 -29.82
CA GLU A 212 -22.26 -10.68 -31.18
C GLU A 212 -23.21 -11.77 -31.68
N MET A 213 -23.48 -12.80 -30.87
CA MET A 213 -24.43 -13.86 -31.19
C MET A 213 -25.83 -13.28 -31.44
N ALA A 214 -26.27 -12.34 -30.60
CA ALA A 214 -27.54 -11.65 -30.79
C ALA A 214 -27.58 -10.82 -32.09
N ALA A 215 -26.46 -10.18 -32.48
CA ALA A 215 -26.35 -9.45 -33.74
C ALA A 215 -26.41 -10.38 -34.95
N LEU A 216 -25.72 -11.52 -34.91
CA LEU A 216 -25.79 -12.55 -35.94
C LEU A 216 -27.20 -13.13 -36.09
N GLY A 217 -27.90 -13.37 -34.98
CA GLY A 217 -29.30 -13.79 -34.97
C GLY A 217 -30.21 -12.80 -35.71
N ARG A 218 -30.09 -11.50 -35.39
CA ARG A 218 -30.85 -10.43 -36.09
C ARG A 218 -30.53 -10.37 -37.58
N GLU A 219 -29.29 -10.62 -37.97
CA GLU A 219 -28.90 -10.63 -39.40
C GLU A 219 -29.48 -11.84 -40.13
N VAL A 220 -29.53 -13.02 -39.51
CA VAL A 220 -30.24 -14.18 -40.07
C VAL A 220 -31.70 -13.85 -40.33
N ASP A 221 -32.37 -13.18 -39.41
CA ASP A 221 -33.79 -12.80 -39.57
C ASP A 221 -33.98 -11.82 -40.74
N ARG A 222 -33.10 -10.81 -40.87
CA ARG A 222 -33.12 -9.89 -42.03
C ARG A 222 -32.88 -10.61 -43.35
N LEU A 223 -31.94 -11.55 -43.39
CA LEU A 223 -31.64 -12.33 -44.58
C LEU A 223 -32.82 -13.22 -44.98
N LYS A 224 -33.49 -13.85 -44.00
CA LYS A 224 -34.73 -14.61 -44.25
C LYS A 224 -35.83 -13.74 -44.86
N GLU A 225 -36.00 -12.51 -44.38
CA GLU A 225 -36.96 -11.57 -44.97
C GLU A 225 -36.58 -11.17 -46.41
N ARG A 226 -35.31 -10.85 -46.68
CA ARG A 226 -34.83 -10.54 -48.04
C ARG A 226 -34.96 -11.71 -49.01
N ALA A 227 -34.80 -12.95 -48.52
CA ALA A 227 -34.98 -14.16 -49.34
C ALA A 227 -36.41 -14.33 -49.89
N LYS A 228 -37.40 -13.63 -49.32
CA LYS A 228 -38.77 -13.62 -49.85
C LYS A 228 -38.88 -12.87 -51.18
N THR A 229 -37.99 -11.90 -51.43
CA THR A 229 -38.07 -10.99 -52.60
C THR A 229 -36.84 -11.05 -53.52
N GLN A 230 -35.78 -11.79 -53.15
CA GLN A 230 -34.50 -11.87 -53.89
C GLN A 230 -34.03 -13.31 -54.15
N ASN A 231 -32.89 -13.46 -54.85
CA ASN A 231 -32.31 -14.73 -55.26
C ASN A 231 -31.98 -15.64 -54.05
N ARG A 232 -32.71 -16.76 -53.91
CA ARG A 232 -32.71 -17.62 -52.72
C ARG A 232 -31.39 -18.36 -52.47
N SER A 233 -30.64 -18.68 -53.52
CA SER A 233 -29.44 -19.52 -53.44
C SER A 233 -28.28 -18.85 -52.70
N ILE A 234 -28.05 -17.56 -52.96
CA ILE A 234 -26.99 -16.77 -52.31
C ILE A 234 -27.33 -16.54 -50.84
N THR A 235 -28.60 -16.28 -50.54
CA THR A 235 -29.07 -16.05 -49.17
C THR A 235 -28.96 -17.31 -48.31
N ALA A 236 -29.22 -18.49 -48.88
CA ALA A 236 -29.05 -19.76 -48.18
C ALA A 236 -27.58 -20.00 -47.75
N ILE A 237 -26.61 -19.70 -48.63
CA ILE A 237 -25.18 -19.82 -48.32
C ILE A 237 -24.78 -18.85 -47.21
N LYS A 238 -25.26 -17.59 -47.25
CA LYS A 238 -24.99 -16.59 -46.21
C LYS A 238 -25.53 -17.02 -44.85
N ILE A 239 -26.75 -17.58 -44.82
CA ILE A 239 -27.37 -18.10 -43.59
C ILE A 239 -26.56 -19.28 -43.04
N GLN A 240 -26.14 -20.23 -43.89
CA GLN A 240 -25.30 -21.36 -43.46
C GLN A 240 -23.95 -20.91 -42.87
N LEU A 241 -23.30 -19.90 -43.47
CA LEU A 241 -22.06 -19.35 -42.93
C LEU A 241 -22.27 -18.69 -41.56
N ILE A 242 -23.40 -18.01 -41.35
CA ILE A 242 -23.73 -17.42 -40.04
C ILE A 242 -24.01 -18.53 -39.01
N PHE A 243 -24.72 -19.60 -39.37
CA PHE A 243 -24.92 -20.73 -38.46
C PHE A 243 -23.60 -21.40 -38.05
N TYR A 244 -22.65 -21.54 -38.98
CA TYR A 244 -21.31 -22.03 -38.64
C TYR A 244 -20.61 -21.13 -37.61
N LYS A 245 -20.68 -19.80 -37.80
CA LYS A 245 -20.12 -18.83 -36.82
C LYS A 245 -20.81 -18.93 -35.45
N LEU A 246 -22.14 -18.99 -35.44
CA LEU A 246 -22.92 -19.12 -34.20
C LEU A 246 -22.56 -20.42 -33.45
N HIS A 247 -22.38 -21.54 -34.15
CA HIS A 247 -22.02 -22.81 -33.53
C HIS A 247 -20.63 -22.75 -32.88
N ARG A 248 -19.64 -22.15 -33.55
CA ARG A 248 -18.30 -21.94 -32.98
C ARG A 248 -18.37 -21.07 -31.72
N GLN A 249 -19.08 -19.94 -31.78
CA GLN A 249 -19.23 -19.03 -30.64
C GLN A 249 -19.99 -19.67 -29.48
N TYR A 250 -21.00 -20.50 -29.75
CA TYR A 250 -21.74 -21.20 -28.69
C TYR A 250 -20.87 -22.21 -27.91
N HIS A 251 -19.98 -22.93 -28.60
CA HIS A 251 -19.03 -23.83 -27.93
C HIS A 251 -18.06 -23.07 -27.02
N GLU A 252 -17.50 -21.98 -27.52
CA GLU A 252 -16.62 -21.09 -26.76
C GLU A 252 -17.35 -20.52 -25.53
N PHE A 253 -18.56 -20.00 -25.73
CA PHE A 253 -19.43 -19.50 -24.66
C PHE A 253 -19.75 -20.58 -23.60
N SER A 254 -20.05 -21.81 -24.02
CA SER A 254 -20.40 -22.89 -23.10
C SER A 254 -19.18 -23.39 -22.29
N SER A 255 -18.01 -23.48 -22.91
CA SER A 255 -16.77 -23.86 -22.22
C SER A 255 -16.37 -22.80 -21.20
N ASN A 256 -16.51 -21.52 -21.56
CA ASN A 256 -16.16 -20.42 -20.70
C ASN A 256 -17.05 -20.35 -19.45
N LYS A 257 -18.33 -20.72 -19.56
CA LYS A 257 -19.27 -20.80 -18.43
C LYS A 257 -18.90 -21.83 -17.36
N VAL A 258 -18.35 -22.99 -17.75
CA VAL A 258 -17.93 -24.03 -16.79
C VAL A 258 -16.72 -23.58 -15.98
N LEU A 259 -15.76 -22.93 -16.63
CA LEU A 259 -14.60 -22.34 -15.95
C LEU A 259 -15.02 -21.25 -14.97
N GLU A 260 -16.00 -20.43 -15.33
CA GLU A 260 -16.56 -19.40 -14.44
C GLU A 260 -17.19 -20.02 -13.17
N GLU A 261 -17.92 -21.13 -13.28
CA GLU A 261 -18.50 -21.82 -12.12
C GLU A 261 -17.41 -22.39 -11.19
N GLN A 262 -16.36 -23.00 -11.75
CA GLN A 262 -15.23 -23.51 -10.96
C GLN A 262 -14.45 -22.40 -10.26
N SER A 263 -14.20 -21.27 -10.94
CA SER A 263 -13.57 -20.10 -10.33
C SER A 263 -14.40 -19.55 -9.18
N ARG A 264 -15.75 -19.54 -9.29
CA ARG A 264 -16.64 -19.06 -8.23
C ARG A 264 -16.59 -19.93 -6.97
N ASP A 265 -16.59 -21.24 -7.10
CA ASP A 265 -16.47 -22.14 -5.95
C ASP A 265 -15.13 -21.93 -5.22
N ARG A 266 -14.04 -21.79 -5.99
CA ARG A 266 -12.71 -21.52 -5.44
C ARG A 266 -12.62 -20.16 -4.75
N ILE A 267 -13.22 -19.12 -5.32
CA ILE A 267 -13.32 -17.79 -4.71
C ILE A 267 -14.00 -17.86 -3.34
N GLU A 268 -15.11 -18.59 -3.22
CA GLU A 268 -15.83 -18.74 -1.93
C GLU A 268 -15.00 -19.54 -0.90
N GLU A 269 -14.28 -20.57 -1.34
CA GLU A 269 -13.33 -21.29 -0.48
C GLU A 269 -12.22 -20.39 0.05
N LEU A 270 -11.61 -19.58 -0.81
CA LEU A 270 -10.56 -18.63 -0.44
C LEU A 270 -11.07 -17.58 0.53
N LYS A 271 -12.26 -17.00 0.28
CA LYS A 271 -12.91 -16.05 1.21
C LYS A 271 -13.13 -16.67 2.59
N LYS A 272 -13.53 -17.93 2.66
CA LYS A 272 -13.67 -18.67 3.92
C LYS A 272 -12.31 -18.93 4.59
N ALA A 273 -11.28 -19.25 3.81
CA ALA A 273 -9.92 -19.44 4.30
C ALA A 273 -9.35 -18.15 4.90
N LEU A 274 -9.46 -17.02 4.19
CA LEU A 274 -9.05 -15.69 4.66
C LEU A 274 -9.70 -15.36 6.01
N LYS A 275 -11.02 -15.54 6.14
CA LYS A 275 -11.74 -15.33 7.40
C LYS A 275 -11.23 -16.22 8.54
N THR A 276 -10.80 -17.44 8.24
CA THR A 276 -10.25 -18.36 9.24
C THR A 276 -8.86 -17.92 9.67
N LEU A 277 -8.00 -17.58 8.70
CA LEU A 277 -6.63 -17.12 8.90
C LEU A 277 -6.55 -15.78 9.65
N SER A 278 -7.57 -14.93 9.54
CA SER A 278 -7.64 -13.63 10.20
C SER A 278 -8.53 -13.59 11.46
N SER A 279 -9.07 -14.73 11.90
CA SER A 279 -10.06 -14.79 12.98
C SER A 279 -9.61 -14.18 14.31
N ASP A 280 -8.31 -14.29 14.62
CA ASP A 280 -7.69 -13.76 15.85
C ASP A 280 -6.79 -12.53 15.58
N TRP A 281 -6.95 -11.86 14.43
CA TRP A 281 -6.09 -10.74 14.08
C TRP A 281 -6.24 -9.57 15.08
N PRO A 282 -5.14 -9.05 15.69
CA PRO A 282 -5.22 -8.03 16.74
C PRO A 282 -5.86 -6.70 16.31
N PHE A 283 -5.91 -6.44 15.01
CA PHE A 283 -6.50 -5.22 14.44
C PHE A 283 -7.88 -5.46 13.82
N ALA A 284 -8.50 -6.62 14.04
CA ALA A 284 -9.87 -6.85 13.63
C ALA A 284 -10.82 -5.78 14.22
N ASN A 285 -11.71 -5.24 13.37
CA ASN A 285 -12.63 -4.15 13.68
C ASN A 285 -11.98 -2.81 14.06
N TYR A 286 -10.67 -2.63 13.87
CA TYR A 286 -10.10 -1.28 13.92
C TYR A 286 -10.57 -0.48 12.71
N LYS A 287 -10.86 0.80 12.95
CA LYS A 287 -11.04 1.76 11.86
C LYS A 287 -9.69 2.23 11.37
N MET A 288 -9.49 2.19 10.06
CA MET A 288 -8.25 2.65 9.45
C MET A 288 -8.48 3.16 8.02
N THR A 289 -7.45 3.75 7.43
CA THR A 289 -7.35 3.98 5.99
C THR A 289 -6.04 3.37 5.49
N SER A 290 -5.92 3.20 4.18
CA SER A 290 -4.74 2.66 3.50
C SER A 290 -4.73 3.14 2.06
N PHE A 291 -3.59 3.04 1.37
CA PHE A 291 -3.54 3.29 -0.07
C PHE A 291 -4.62 2.47 -0.78
N SER A 292 -5.41 3.15 -1.61
CA SER A 292 -6.63 2.55 -2.16
C SER A 292 -6.38 1.83 -3.48
N ALA A 293 -7.12 0.74 -3.73
CA ALA A 293 -7.16 0.08 -5.03
C ALA A 293 -7.35 1.06 -6.19
N SER A 294 -8.19 2.08 -6.03
CA SER A 294 -8.40 3.11 -7.07
C SER A 294 -7.17 3.99 -7.34
N GLU A 295 -6.35 4.27 -6.32
CA GLU A 295 -5.09 4.99 -6.49
C GLU A 295 -4.01 4.07 -7.11
N GLU A 296 -3.97 2.80 -6.69
CA GLU A 296 -3.07 1.79 -7.26
C GLU A 296 -3.33 1.56 -8.75
N ILE A 297 -4.60 1.33 -9.12
CA ILE A 297 -5.02 1.14 -10.50
C ILE A 297 -4.57 2.31 -11.40
N ILE A 298 -4.50 3.55 -10.89
CA ILE A 298 -3.97 4.69 -11.66
C ILE A 298 -2.47 4.55 -11.94
N LEU A 299 -1.70 4.01 -11.00
CA LEU A 299 -0.28 3.75 -11.16
C LEU A 299 -0.02 2.56 -12.11
N GLU A 300 -0.90 1.55 -12.06
CA GLU A 300 -0.86 0.34 -12.90
C GLU A 300 -1.30 0.60 -14.36
N LEU A 301 -2.40 1.36 -14.57
CA LEU A 301 -3.04 1.55 -15.88
C LEU A 301 -2.26 2.44 -16.87
N GLY A 302 -1.05 2.89 -16.54
CA GLY A 302 -0.20 3.54 -17.53
C GLY A 302 0.34 2.58 -18.62
N GLY A 303 0.04 1.27 -18.56
CA GLY A 303 0.46 0.30 -19.57
C GLY A 303 1.97 0.03 -19.53
N THR A 304 2.60 -0.22 -20.69
CA THR A 304 4.07 -0.31 -20.79
C THR A 304 4.80 1.01 -20.47
N ASP A 305 4.04 2.10 -20.29
CA ASP A 305 4.48 3.43 -19.89
C ASP A 305 3.96 3.82 -18.48
N GLY A 306 3.40 2.86 -17.73
CA GLY A 306 2.91 3.07 -16.37
C GLY A 306 4.04 3.13 -15.36
N LEU A 307 3.83 3.85 -14.26
CA LEU A 307 4.88 4.10 -13.27
C LEU A 307 5.43 2.79 -12.69
N LEU A 308 4.59 1.75 -12.57
CA LEU A 308 4.98 0.44 -12.03
C LEU A 308 5.38 -0.59 -13.10
N GLY A 309 4.88 -0.47 -14.33
CA GLY A 309 5.12 -1.43 -15.41
C GLY A 309 4.42 -2.79 -15.26
N GLY A 310 3.50 -2.93 -14.30
CA GLY A 310 2.72 -4.15 -14.05
C GLY A 310 1.60 -3.91 -13.02
N GLN A 311 0.89 -4.98 -12.66
CA GLN A 311 -0.16 -4.97 -11.63
C GLN A 311 0.36 -5.54 -10.31
N THR A 312 -0.04 -4.97 -9.19
CA THR A 312 0.24 -5.51 -7.85
C THR A 312 -0.45 -6.86 -7.65
N LEU A 313 0.07 -7.67 -6.73
CA LEU A 313 -0.50 -9.00 -6.42
C LEU A 313 -1.89 -8.92 -5.77
N PHE A 314 -2.15 -7.81 -5.07
CA PHE A 314 -3.43 -7.44 -4.46
C PHE A 314 -3.33 -6.00 -3.93
N TYR A 315 -4.47 -5.39 -3.60
CA TYR A 315 -4.53 -4.03 -3.09
C TYR A 315 -4.46 -3.93 -1.56
N PRO A 316 -3.71 -2.96 -0.98
CA PRO A 316 -3.54 -2.87 0.47
C PRO A 316 -4.83 -2.68 1.26
N ASP A 317 -5.72 -1.80 0.79
CA ASP A 317 -6.98 -1.53 1.49
C ASP A 317 -7.94 -2.72 1.46
N GLU A 318 -7.93 -3.50 0.37
CA GLU A 318 -8.70 -4.74 0.27
C GLU A 318 -8.13 -5.83 1.18
N ALA A 319 -6.80 -5.99 1.22
CA ALA A 319 -6.12 -6.94 2.09
C ALA A 319 -6.49 -6.74 3.56
N LEU A 320 -6.45 -5.47 4.02
CA LEU A 320 -6.84 -5.10 5.38
C LEU A 320 -8.34 -5.32 5.65
N ARG A 321 -9.22 -5.11 4.66
CA ARG A 321 -10.66 -5.46 4.79
C ARG A 321 -10.87 -6.96 4.90
N TYR A 322 -10.19 -7.76 4.08
CA TYR A 322 -10.25 -9.23 4.16
C TYR A 322 -9.72 -9.76 5.50
N ALA A 323 -8.74 -9.08 6.09
CA ALA A 323 -8.26 -9.38 7.44
C ALA A 323 -9.26 -8.98 8.54
N GLY A 324 -10.25 -8.14 8.24
CA GLY A 324 -11.36 -7.79 9.14
C GLY A 324 -11.32 -6.37 9.70
N ALA A 325 -10.52 -5.46 9.13
CA ALA A 325 -10.56 -4.04 9.47
C ALA A 325 -11.72 -3.29 8.81
N ASP A 326 -12.17 -2.21 9.44
CA ASP A 326 -13.09 -1.21 8.85
C ASP A 326 -12.25 -0.15 8.10
N VAL A 327 -11.95 -0.42 6.83
CA VAL A 327 -11.05 0.41 6.03
C VAL A 327 -11.81 1.45 5.21
N ASP A 328 -11.68 2.72 5.59
CA ASP A 328 -12.33 3.85 4.92
C ASP A 328 -11.40 4.56 3.94
N VAL A 329 -11.56 4.28 2.65
CA VAL A 329 -10.84 4.96 1.56
C VAL A 329 -11.70 5.97 0.79
N LYS A 330 -12.91 6.29 1.29
CA LYS A 330 -13.82 7.23 0.61
C LYS A 330 -13.21 8.62 0.53
N GLY A 331 -13.40 9.28 -0.61
CA GLY A 331 -12.90 10.62 -0.89
C GLY A 331 -12.46 10.73 -2.34
N ARG A 332 -11.93 11.89 -2.73
CA ARG A 332 -11.30 12.05 -4.05
C ARG A 332 -9.96 11.33 -4.08
N ILE A 333 -9.55 10.85 -5.24
CA ILE A 333 -8.21 10.25 -5.44
C ILE A 333 -7.15 11.29 -5.05
N TRP A 334 -6.09 10.86 -4.36
CA TRP A 334 -5.00 11.71 -3.84
C TRP A 334 -5.39 12.71 -2.75
N GLU A 335 -6.65 12.77 -2.32
CA GLU A 335 -7.04 13.62 -1.19
C GLU A 335 -6.38 13.15 0.11
N SER A 336 -5.98 14.08 0.98
CA SER A 336 -5.47 13.74 2.30
C SER A 336 -6.54 13.02 3.11
N LYS A 337 -6.19 11.89 3.73
CA LYS A 337 -7.10 11.16 4.61
C LYS A 337 -6.34 10.51 5.75
N VAL A 338 -6.78 10.79 6.97
CA VAL A 338 -6.22 10.26 8.21
C VAL A 338 -7.34 9.67 9.05
N VAL A 339 -7.10 8.49 9.59
CA VAL A 339 -8.02 7.80 10.51
C VAL A 339 -7.28 7.48 11.79
N VAL A 340 -7.89 7.81 12.92
CA VAL A 340 -7.40 7.50 14.26
C VAL A 340 -8.41 6.59 14.96
N ASP A 341 -7.95 5.43 15.43
CA ASP A 341 -8.73 4.52 16.29
C ASP A 341 -7.83 4.03 17.43
N ARG A 342 -8.20 4.36 18.67
CA ARG A 342 -7.42 4.06 19.89
C ARG A 342 -6.00 4.63 19.80
N ASN A 343 -4.99 3.76 19.73
CA ASN A 343 -3.57 4.06 19.61
C ASN A 343 -3.06 3.95 18.16
N LEU A 344 -3.92 3.65 17.19
CA LEU A 344 -3.57 3.49 15.78
C LEU A 344 -3.90 4.76 15.00
N VAL A 345 -2.92 5.29 14.26
CA VAL A 345 -3.05 6.37 13.29
C VAL A 345 -2.70 5.82 11.92
N THR A 346 -3.58 6.02 10.94
CA THR A 346 -3.33 5.59 9.55
C THR A 346 -3.58 6.73 8.57
N GLY A 347 -2.71 6.84 7.55
CA GLY A 347 -2.85 7.78 6.43
C GLY A 347 -3.00 7.06 5.10
N ARG A 348 -3.79 7.62 4.18
CA ARG A 348 -4.08 6.95 2.90
C ARG A 348 -2.94 6.97 1.90
N ASN A 349 -2.28 8.10 1.73
CA ASN A 349 -1.41 8.37 0.58
C ASN A 349 -0.39 9.48 0.96
N PRO A 350 0.56 9.85 0.08
CA PRO A 350 1.57 10.86 0.40
C PRO A 350 1.01 12.18 0.94
N ASN A 351 -0.17 12.61 0.47
CA ASN A 351 -0.81 13.86 0.92
C ASN A 351 -1.38 13.78 2.36
N SER A 352 -1.27 12.63 3.01
CA SER A 352 -1.73 12.39 4.38
C SER A 352 -0.62 12.53 5.43
N ASP A 353 0.64 12.69 5.01
CA ASP A 353 1.82 12.72 5.87
C ASP A 353 1.76 13.75 7.01
N TYR A 354 1.35 14.98 6.70
CA TYR A 354 1.16 16.06 7.67
C TYR A 354 0.12 15.70 8.74
N GLY A 355 -1.04 15.20 8.30
CA GLY A 355 -2.14 14.87 9.21
C GLY A 355 -1.83 13.64 10.07
N VAL A 356 -1.17 12.62 9.50
CA VAL A 356 -0.69 11.45 10.26
C VAL A 356 0.25 11.91 11.37
N MET A 357 1.22 12.76 11.05
CA MET A 357 2.19 13.22 12.04
C MET A 357 1.55 14.14 13.09
N GLU A 358 0.57 14.98 12.71
CA GLU A 358 -0.18 15.78 13.67
C GLU A 358 -0.89 14.91 14.73
N GLU A 359 -1.61 13.88 14.28
CA GLU A 359 -2.32 12.97 15.19
C GLU A 359 -1.36 12.08 16.00
N PHE A 360 -0.29 11.59 15.36
CA PHE A 360 0.72 10.79 16.05
C PHE A 360 1.40 11.57 17.17
N LEU A 361 1.77 12.83 16.92
CA LEU A 361 2.33 13.73 17.94
C LEU A 361 1.38 13.94 19.13
N LYS A 362 0.06 14.05 18.90
CA LYS A 362 -0.93 14.16 19.99
C LYS A 362 -0.92 12.93 20.90
N LEU A 363 -0.60 11.76 20.36
CA LEU A 363 -0.54 10.51 21.13
C LEU A 363 0.80 10.36 21.87
N ILE A 364 1.93 10.60 21.21
CA ILE A 364 3.27 10.34 21.79
C ILE A 364 3.75 11.41 22.79
N ARG A 365 3.10 12.58 22.82
CA ARG A 365 3.36 13.64 23.81
C ARG A 365 2.72 13.40 25.17
N LYS A 366 1.78 12.47 25.27
CA LYS A 366 1.20 12.06 26.55
C LYS A 366 2.24 11.30 27.38
#